data_AF-A0AAW1UZK1-F1
#
_entry.id   AF-A0AAW1UZK1-F1
#
_cell.length_a   1.000
_cell.length_b   1.000
_cell.length_c   1.000
_cell.angle_alpha   90.00
_cell.angle_beta   90.00
_cell.angle_gamma   90.00
#
_symmetry.space_group_name_H-M   'P 1'
#
loop_
_entity.id
_entity.type
_entity.pdbx_description
1 polymer ?
#
loop_
_entity_poly.entity_id
_entity_poly.type
_entity_poly.pdbx_seq_one_letter_code
_entity_poly.pdbx_strand_id
1 'polypeptide(L)'
;MVEGLQNCFPARFKGVHFLEQPWYVEAALMVIKPFLNDKIKERIYVHGNNMSVLHEHVHKDILPADLGGEKPSYNPEQWLKMIENGKRII
;
A
#
# COMPACT_ATOMS: atom_id res chain seq x y z
N MET A 1 11.37 2.27 12.59
CA MET A 1 10.30 2.11 11.57
C MET A 1 10.83 2.31 10.15
N VAL A 2 11.55 3.41 9.87
CA VAL A 2 12.15 3.67 8.54
C VAL A 2 13.19 2.61 8.13
N GLU A 3 14.12 2.21 9.00
CA GLU A 3 15.09 1.14 8.69
C GLU A 3 14.44 -0.22 8.43
N GLY A 4 13.31 -0.48 9.10
CA GLY A 4 12.52 -1.71 8.95
C GLY A 4 12.01 -1.94 7.53
N LEU A 5 11.66 -0.85 6.83
CA LEU A 5 11.16 -0.88 5.45
C LEU A 5 12.27 -1.08 4.42
N GLN A 6 13.54 -0.82 4.75
CA GLN A 6 14.61 -0.83 3.76
C GLN A 6 15.40 -2.12 3.74
N ASN A 7 15.75 -2.65 4.92
CA ASN A 7 16.75 -3.71 5.02
C ASN A 7 16.40 -4.81 6.04
N CYS A 8 15.33 -4.68 6.84
CA CYS A 8 15.00 -5.67 7.87
C CYS A 8 13.81 -6.57 7.53
N PHE A 9 12.99 -6.23 6.53
CA PHE A 9 11.94 -7.12 6.05
C PHE A 9 12.48 -7.97 4.87
N PRO A 10 12.37 -9.31 4.91
CA PRO A 10 12.75 -10.19 3.78
C PRO A 10 11.81 -10.05 2.57
N ALA A 11 10.99 -8.99 2.52
CA ALA A 11 10.04 -8.69 1.47
C ALA A 11 10.51 -7.48 0.65
N ARG A 12 10.42 -7.59 -0.68
CA ARG A 12 10.78 -6.51 -1.60
C ARG A 12 9.54 -5.67 -1.91
N PHE A 13 9.45 -4.48 -1.31
CA PHE A 13 8.40 -3.50 -1.64
C PHE A 13 8.47 -3.12 -3.11
N LYS A 14 7.42 -3.41 -3.89
CA LYS A 14 7.34 -3.08 -5.32
C LYS A 14 6.77 -1.69 -5.58
N GLY A 15 5.89 -1.22 -4.71
CA GLY A 15 5.26 0.09 -4.77
C GLY A 15 4.51 0.38 -3.47
N VAL A 16 4.45 1.65 -3.09
CA VAL A 16 3.62 2.18 -2.00
C VAL A 16 2.71 3.22 -2.62
N HIS A 17 1.41 3.00 -2.60
CA HIS A 17 0.43 3.83 -3.30
C HIS A 17 -0.43 4.56 -2.27
N PHE A 18 -0.34 5.89 -2.24
CA PHE A 18 -1.22 6.75 -1.44
C PHE A 18 -2.42 7.14 -2.28
N LEU A 19 -3.63 6.83 -1.78
CA LEU A 19 -4.92 7.07 -2.42
C LEU A 19 -5.72 8.06 -1.58
N GLU A 20 -6.49 8.92 -2.25
CA GLU A 20 -7.34 9.94 -1.63
C GLU A 20 -6.63 10.74 -0.53
N GLN A 21 -5.32 10.95 -0.68
CA GLN A 21 -4.53 11.51 0.41
C GLN A 21 -4.83 13.00 0.59
N PRO A 22 -5.02 13.47 1.83
CA PRO A 22 -5.14 14.89 2.12
C PRO A 22 -3.81 15.62 1.93
N TRP A 23 -3.87 16.95 1.75
CA TRP A 23 -2.73 17.80 1.40
C TRP A 23 -1.50 17.64 2.32
N TYR A 24 -1.70 17.30 3.59
CA TYR A 24 -0.61 17.16 4.56
C TYR A 24 0.22 15.88 4.38
N VAL A 25 -0.25 14.88 3.62
CA VAL A 25 0.51 13.65 3.37
C VAL A 25 1.74 13.95 2.53
N GLU A 26 1.64 14.86 1.56
CA GLU A 26 2.79 15.32 0.78
C GLU A 26 3.83 16.01 1.67
N ALA A 27 3.38 16.82 2.63
CA ALA A 27 4.25 17.45 3.61
C ALA A 27 4.97 16.42 4.49
N ALA A 28 4.25 15.40 4.99
CA ALA A 28 4.86 14.31 5.75
C ALA A 28 5.90 13.54 4.90
N LEU A 29 5.60 13.28 3.62
CA LEU A 29 6.54 12.62 2.70
C LEU A 29 7.80 13.46 2.46
N MET A 30 7.70 14.79 2.40
CA MET A 30 8.88 15.66 2.28
C MET A 30 9.81 15.53 3.50
N VAL A 31 9.25 15.36 4.69
CA VAL A 31 10.05 15.14 5.92
C VAL A 31 10.65 13.73 5.96
N ILE A 32 9.94 12.71 5.45
CA ILE A 32 10.38 11.32 5.51
C ILE A 32 11.35 10.95 4.37
N LYS A 33 11.18 11.54 3.18
CA LYS A 33 11.99 11.25 1.98
C LYS A 33 13.50 11.26 2.21
N PRO A 34 14.12 12.20 2.95
CA PRO A 34 15.56 12.20 3.22
C PRO A 34 16.07 10.93 3.91
N PHE A 35 15.21 10.25 4.69
CA PHE A 35 15.56 9.02 5.39
C PHE A 35 15.33 7.76 4.54
N LEU A 36 14.76 7.91 3.34
CA LEU A 36 14.48 6.83 2.42
C LEU A 36 15.62 6.61 1.43
N ASN A 37 15.95 5.35 1.14
CA ASN A 37 16.83 5.03 0.02
C ASN A 37 16.16 5.35 -1.32
N ASP A 38 16.95 5.56 -2.37
CA ASP A 38 16.43 5.99 -3.67
C ASP A 38 15.48 4.94 -4.29
N LYS A 39 15.75 3.66 -4.03
CA LYS A 39 14.89 2.53 -4.44
C LYS A 39 13.48 2.61 -3.86
N ILE A 40 13.29 3.11 -2.65
CA ILE A 40 11.97 3.26 -2.03
C ILE A 40 11.36 4.58 -2.44
N LYS A 41 12.15 5.67 -2.56
CA LYS A 41 11.66 6.95 -3.07
C LYS A 41 11.02 6.81 -4.45
N GLU A 42 11.66 6.07 -5.36
CA GLU A 42 11.13 5.78 -6.71
C GLU A 42 9.87 4.91 -6.71
N ARG A 43 9.59 4.22 -5.60
CA ARG A 43 8.45 3.30 -5.46
C ARG A 43 7.29 3.91 -4.68
N ILE A 44 7.39 5.18 -4.27
CA ILE A 44 6.28 5.89 -3.63
C ILE A 44 5.48 6.60 -4.72
N TYR A 45 4.22 6.20 -4.85
CA TYR A 45 3.26 6.76 -5.78
C TYR A 45 2.16 7.47 -5.00
N VAL A 46 1.86 8.70 -5.40
CA VAL A 46 0.85 9.54 -4.77
C VAL A 46 -0.20 9.85 -5.82
N HIS A 47 -1.39 9.27 -5.70
CA HIS A 47 -2.42 9.29 -6.75
C HIS A 47 -3.46 10.40 -6.55
N GLY A 48 -3.58 10.95 -5.33
CA GLY A 48 -4.57 11.98 -5.02
C GLY A 48 -5.98 11.46 -5.20
N ASN A 49 -6.83 12.27 -5.82
CA ASN A 49 -8.24 11.95 -6.05
C ASN A 49 -8.50 11.16 -7.36
N ASN A 50 -7.44 10.78 -8.09
CA ASN A 50 -7.58 10.10 -9.37
C ASN A 50 -7.23 8.61 -9.27
N MET A 51 -8.24 7.79 -8.96
CA MET A 51 -8.12 6.33 -8.92
C MET A 51 -7.82 5.70 -10.29
N SER A 52 -7.98 6.43 -11.40
CA SER A 52 -7.65 5.91 -12.74
C SER A 52 -6.18 5.56 -12.88
N VAL A 53 -5.29 6.32 -12.23
CA VAL A 53 -3.83 6.11 -12.27
C VAL A 53 -3.40 4.90 -11.42
N LEU A 54 -4.19 4.57 -10.37
CA LEU A 54 -4.01 3.32 -9.64
C LEU A 54 -4.25 2.12 -10.56
N HIS A 55 -5.24 2.21 -11.47
CA HIS A 55 -5.59 1.11 -12.34
C HIS A 55 -4.56 0.80 -13.44
N GLU A 56 -3.64 1.72 -13.72
CA GLU A 56 -2.46 1.47 -14.56
C GLU A 56 -1.45 0.55 -13.86
N HIS A 57 -1.45 0.54 -12.53
CA HIS A 57 -0.52 -0.24 -11.71
C HIS A 57 -1.16 -1.53 -11.17
N VAL A 58 -2.48 -1.51 -10.92
CA VAL A 58 -3.23 -2.59 -10.28
C VAL A 58 -4.59 -2.75 -10.96
N HIS A 59 -4.85 -3.92 -11.55
CA HIS A 59 -6.14 -4.16 -12.22
C HIS A 59 -7.34 -4.04 -11.26
N LYS A 60 -8.47 -3.57 -11.80
CA LYS A 60 -9.75 -3.37 -11.09
C LYS A 60 -10.35 -4.67 -10.53
N ASP A 61 -10.13 -5.78 -11.23
CA ASP A 61 -10.70 -7.10 -10.92
C ASP A 61 -10.20 -7.69 -9.59
N ILE A 62 -9.02 -7.26 -9.12
CA ILE A 62 -8.44 -7.70 -7.86
C ILE A 62 -8.68 -6.74 -6.70
N LEU A 63 -9.11 -5.51 -6.98
CA LEU A 63 -9.32 -4.46 -5.99
C LEU A 63 -10.75 -4.52 -5.41
N PRO A 64 -10.93 -4.24 -4.11
CA PRO A 64 -12.25 -4.06 -3.51
C PRO A 64 -12.94 -2.79 -4.03
N ALA A 65 -14.28 -2.78 -3.98
CA ALA A 65 -15.11 -1.66 -4.41
C ALA A 65 -14.74 -0.33 -3.73
N ASP A 66 -14.34 -0.38 -2.46
CA ASP A 66 -13.94 0.80 -1.68
C ASP A 66 -12.68 1.49 -2.25
N LEU A 67 -11.89 0.79 -3.06
CA LEU A 67 -10.70 1.31 -3.73
C LEU A 67 -10.91 1.49 -5.24
N GLY A 68 -12.17 1.55 -5.69
CA GLY A 68 -12.52 1.69 -7.11
C GLY A 68 -12.42 0.41 -7.95
N GLY A 69 -12.35 -0.76 -7.29
CA GLY A 69 -12.31 -2.06 -7.95
C GLY A 69 -13.68 -2.74 -8.09
N GLU A 70 -13.66 -3.99 -8.55
CA GLU A 70 -14.87 -4.79 -8.83
C GLU A 70 -15.17 -5.84 -7.75
N LYS A 71 -14.26 -6.08 -6.81
CA LYS A 71 -14.50 -7.03 -5.70
C LYS A 71 -15.41 -6.45 -4.63
N PRO A 72 -16.03 -7.30 -3.78
CA PRO A 72 -16.74 -6.84 -2.59
C PRO A 72 -15.87 -5.93 -1.72
N SER A 73 -16.51 -5.00 -1.01
CA SER A 73 -15.87 -4.14 -0.03
C SER A 73 -15.00 -4.93 0.95
N TYR A 74 -13.90 -4.33 1.37
CA TYR A 74 -12.90 -4.98 2.21
C TYR A 74 -13.49 -5.27 3.59
N ASN A 75 -13.53 -6.55 3.98
CA ASN A 75 -13.92 -6.97 5.31
C ASN A 75 -12.69 -7.50 6.09
N PRO A 76 -12.20 -6.76 7.11
CA PRO A 76 -11.07 -7.18 7.93
C PRO A 76 -11.27 -8.53 8.63
N GLU A 77 -12.51 -8.89 8.97
CA GLU A 77 -12.82 -10.14 9.67
C GLU A 77 -12.50 -11.37 8.81
N GLN A 78 -12.64 -11.26 7.49
CA GLN A 78 -12.29 -12.37 6.58
C GLN A 78 -10.80 -12.66 6.65
N TRP A 79 -9.97 -11.60 6.63
CA TRP A 79 -8.52 -11.75 6.75
C TRP A 79 -8.11 -12.25 8.13
N LEU A 80 -8.75 -11.76 9.20
CA LEU A 80 -8.49 -12.24 10.56
C LEU A 80 -8.80 -13.74 10.69
N LYS A 81 -9.97 -14.20 10.21
CA LYS A 81 -10.35 -15.62 10.19
C LYS A 81 -9.36 -16.46 9.37
N MET A 82 -8.86 -15.94 8.25
CA MET A 82 -7.82 -16.62 7.47
C MET A 82 -6.53 -16.80 8.27
N ILE A 83 -6.10 -15.80 9.04
CA ILE A 83 -4.90 -15.92 9.90
C ILE A 83 -5.14 -16.87 11.06
N GLU A 84 -6.29 -16.79 11.70
CA GLU A 84 -6.66 -17.67 12.81
C GLU A 84 -6.71 -19.13 12.37
N ASN A 85 -7.28 -19.41 11.19
CA ASN A 85 -7.31 -20.75 10.60
C ASN A 85 -5.95 -21.17 10.02
N GLY A 86 -5.13 -20.22 9.59
CA GLY A 86 -3.79 -20.40 9.04
C GLY A 86 -2.70 -20.70 10.09
N LYS A 87 -3.03 -20.71 11.39
CA LYS A 87 -2.13 -21.10 12.49
C LYS A 87 -1.64 -22.57 12.47
N ARG A 88 -1.83 -23.31 11.38
CA ARG A 88 -1.40 -24.71 11.23
C ARG A 88 -0.32 -24.91 10.18
N ILE A 89 0.66 -24.01 10.13
CA ILE A 89 1.95 -24.26 9.46
C ILE A 89 3.09 -23.71 10.33
N ILE A 90 3.28 -24.34 11.49
CA ILE A 90 4.59 -24.53 12.14
C ILE A 90 4.51 -25.77 13.01
#